data_AF-A0A2E5FXW4-F1
#
_entry.id   AF-A0A2E5FXW4-F1
#
_cell.length_a   1.000
_cell.length_b   1.000
_cell.length_c   1.000
_cell.angle_alpha   90.00
_cell.angle_beta   90.00
_cell.angle_gamma   90.00
#
_symmetry.space_group_name_H-M   'P 1'
#
loop_
_entity.id
_entity.type
_entity.pdbx_description
1 polymer ?
#
loop_
_entity_poly.entity_id
_entity_poly.type
_entity_poly.pdbx_seq_one_letter_code
_entity_poly.pdbx_strand_id
1 'polypeptide(L)'
;MNLSRIHGVPAVERLGCCMHYSGEPRMQIRTGQFLALAGLGLAVAQPGWAQTAAEVSRVDSADQQAAEYPFDSLRHDARPYIAPMLSAAWLDDSNEAGLDDTLGGAISIGKPFTAYFTGEVFVDFAGDASIEGAVFDNVNIFQYGLSALVFPLPHRLPVYGLASYGLSQFDFDRVGGLGDEPSETGTFWDVGAGARLALTDIGIPDPWGVSLRAEYRYRQADVNVELGSKSTADEFDIDGHLFQIGLQIPILPPSD
;
A
#
# COMPACT_ATOMS: atom_id res chain seq x y z
N MET A 1 83.76 20.76 -27.34
CA MET A 1 83.58 20.72 -25.87
C MET A 1 82.28 19.96 -25.62
N ASN A 2 82.32 18.65 -25.37
CA ASN A 2 82.48 17.95 -24.08
C ASN A 2 81.22 17.97 -23.16
N LEU A 3 80.51 16.82 -23.18
CA LEU A 3 80.00 15.98 -22.08
C LEU A 3 78.81 16.36 -21.15
N SER A 4 78.07 15.28 -20.85
CA SER A 4 77.13 14.94 -19.73
C SER A 4 75.68 15.41 -19.90
N ARG A 5 74.61 14.58 -19.93
CA ARG A 5 74.20 13.28 -19.33
C ARG A 5 73.93 13.33 -17.82
N ILE A 6 72.66 13.52 -17.44
CA ILE A 6 72.00 13.11 -16.17
C ILE A 6 70.51 12.85 -16.51
N HIS A 7 70.02 11.62 -16.68
CA HIS A 7 69.46 10.66 -15.69
C HIS A 7 68.26 11.17 -14.85
N GLY A 8 67.16 10.41 -14.89
CA GLY A 8 66.18 10.35 -13.80
C GLY A 8 64.70 10.42 -14.20
N VAL A 9 64.16 9.37 -14.83
CA VAL A 9 62.71 9.10 -14.83
C VAL A 9 62.40 8.29 -13.56
N PRO A 10 61.52 8.74 -12.65
CA PRO A 10 60.97 7.85 -11.64
C PRO A 10 59.81 7.05 -12.26
N ALA A 11 60.02 5.74 -12.33
CA ALA A 11 58.97 4.76 -12.49
C ALA A 11 58.04 4.83 -11.27
N VAL A 12 56.76 5.12 -11.48
CA VAL A 12 55.73 4.92 -10.46
C VAL A 12 55.31 3.46 -10.54
N GLU A 13 55.69 2.73 -9.51
CA GLU A 13 55.39 1.32 -9.29
C GLU A 13 53.88 1.07 -9.30
N ARG A 14 53.49 0.07 -10.10
CA ARG A 14 52.22 -0.63 -9.98
C ARG A 14 52.20 -1.36 -8.65
N LEU A 15 51.52 -0.80 -7.65
CA LEU A 15 51.03 -1.56 -6.51
C LEU A 15 49.71 -2.23 -6.91
N GLY A 16 49.83 -3.48 -7.35
CA GLY A 16 48.72 -4.41 -7.40
C GLY A 16 48.33 -4.80 -5.97
N CYS A 17 47.21 -4.25 -5.49
CA CYS A 17 46.54 -4.79 -4.33
C CYS A 17 45.51 -5.81 -4.83
N CYS A 18 45.86 -7.09 -4.72
CA CYS A 18 44.93 -8.20 -4.81
C CYS A 18 44.02 -8.17 -3.58
N MET A 19 42.81 -7.61 -3.72
CA MET A 19 41.76 -7.84 -2.72
C MET A 19 41.08 -9.17 -3.07
N HIS A 20 41.52 -10.21 -2.37
CA HIS A 20 40.92 -11.54 -2.33
C HIS A 20 39.57 -11.39 -1.58
N TYR A 21 38.45 -11.29 -2.31
CA TYR A 21 37.14 -11.44 -1.68
C TYR A 21 36.81 -12.92 -1.58
N SER A 22 36.91 -13.42 -0.35
CA SER A 22 36.45 -14.71 0.11
C SER A 22 34.98 -14.90 -0.29
N GLY A 23 34.71 -15.91 -1.11
CA GLY A 23 33.36 -16.39 -1.32
C GLY A 23 32.82 -17.01 -0.04
N GLU A 24 31.59 -16.65 0.33
CA GLU A 24 30.51 -17.46 0.91
C GLU A 24 29.51 -16.55 1.64
N PRO A 25 28.21 -16.92 1.80
CA PRO A 25 27.45 -17.95 1.13
C PRO A 25 26.20 -17.39 0.40
N ARG A 26 25.65 -18.20 -0.51
CA ARG A 26 24.34 -18.01 -1.12
C ARG A 26 23.27 -17.80 -0.04
N MET A 27 22.63 -16.64 -0.04
CA MET A 27 21.44 -16.39 0.76
C MET A 27 20.33 -17.32 0.26
N GLN A 28 20.01 -18.32 1.08
CA GLN A 28 18.85 -19.18 0.89
C GLN A 28 17.60 -18.32 1.06
N ILE A 29 16.83 -18.19 -0.02
CA ILE A 29 15.44 -17.73 0.01
C ILE A 29 14.68 -18.68 0.94
N ARG A 30 14.45 -18.24 2.18
CA ARG A 30 13.52 -18.88 3.10
C ARG A 30 12.12 -18.41 2.72
N THR A 31 11.41 -19.26 2.00
CA THR A 31 9.96 -19.20 1.84
C THR A 31 9.32 -19.38 3.24
N GLY A 32 9.15 -18.26 3.93
CA GLY A 32 8.50 -18.19 5.25
C GLY A 32 6.99 -18.30 5.09
N GLN A 33 6.44 -19.39 5.60
CA GLN A 33 5.01 -19.62 5.75
C GLN A 33 4.38 -18.51 6.58
N PHE A 34 3.59 -17.63 5.97
CA PHE A 34 2.67 -16.76 6.72
C PHE A 34 1.44 -17.57 7.10
N LEU A 35 1.51 -18.13 8.32
CA LEU A 35 0.37 -18.72 9.02
C LEU A 35 -0.62 -17.61 9.41
N ALA A 36 -1.84 -17.76 8.92
CA ALA A 36 -3.01 -17.04 9.38
C ALA A 36 -3.16 -17.18 10.91
N LEU A 37 -3.22 -16.05 11.61
CA LEU A 37 -3.69 -15.96 12.98
C LEU A 37 -5.04 -15.23 12.99
N ALA A 38 -6.08 -15.99 12.67
CA ALA A 38 -7.44 -15.69 13.03
C ALA A 38 -7.81 -16.56 14.25
N GLY A 39 -8.23 -15.92 15.34
CA GLY A 39 -9.04 -16.57 16.36
C GLY A 39 -8.42 -16.66 17.74
N LEU A 40 -8.99 -15.88 18.66
CA LEU A 40 -9.20 -16.11 20.09
C LEU A 40 -9.96 -14.84 20.56
N GLY A 41 -11.11 -14.85 21.19
CA GLY A 41 -12.06 -15.86 21.61
C GLY A 41 -13.15 -15.10 22.38
N LEU A 42 -14.35 -15.65 22.48
CA LEU A 42 -15.14 -15.63 23.72
C LEU A 42 -16.32 -16.59 23.54
N ALA A 43 -16.19 -17.77 24.15
CA ALA A 43 -17.31 -18.63 24.43
C ALA A 43 -17.99 -18.12 25.71
N VAL A 44 -19.26 -17.77 25.61
CA VAL A 44 -20.16 -17.73 26.77
C VAL A 44 -21.25 -18.74 26.51
N ALA A 45 -21.20 -19.84 27.25
CA ALA A 45 -22.24 -20.84 27.30
C ALA A 45 -23.40 -20.31 28.17
N GLN A 46 -24.64 -20.48 27.72
CA GLN A 46 -25.77 -20.73 28.63
C GLN A 46 -26.72 -21.78 28.03
N PRO A 47 -27.27 -22.70 28.86
CA PRO A 47 -28.10 -23.82 28.43
C PRO A 47 -29.61 -23.53 28.56
N GLY A 48 -30.41 -24.28 27.79
CA GLY A 48 -31.88 -24.31 27.83
C GLY A 48 -32.46 -23.43 26.73
N TRP A 49 -33.43 -23.84 25.92
CA TRP A 49 -34.54 -24.73 26.18
C TRP A 49 -34.94 -25.42 24.87
N ALA A 50 -35.05 -26.75 24.90
CA ALA A 50 -35.77 -27.50 23.88
C ALA A 50 -37.24 -27.56 24.31
N GLN A 51 -38.08 -26.74 23.68
CA GLN A 51 -39.56 -26.71 23.69
C GLN A 51 -39.89 -25.44 22.88
N THR A 52 -40.29 -25.45 21.60
CA THR A 52 -41.56 -25.96 21.04
C THR A 52 -41.44 -26.00 19.51
N ALA A 53 -41.11 -27.15 18.91
CA ALA A 53 -41.02 -27.29 17.44
C ALA A 53 -42.39 -27.31 16.71
N ALA A 54 -43.51 -27.12 17.42
CA ALA A 54 -44.86 -27.15 16.86
C ALA A 54 -45.50 -25.76 16.69
N GLU A 55 -44.85 -24.70 17.15
CA GLU A 55 -45.26 -23.31 16.90
C GLU A 55 -44.48 -22.67 15.72
N VAL A 56 -43.46 -23.40 15.24
CA VAL A 56 -42.52 -23.04 14.16
C VAL A 56 -43.17 -23.00 12.77
N SER A 57 -44.44 -23.40 12.59
CA SER A 57 -45.09 -23.43 11.27
C SER A 57 -46.05 -22.26 10.98
N ARG A 58 -46.28 -21.34 11.92
CA ARG A 58 -47.22 -20.20 11.71
C ARG A 58 -46.61 -18.80 11.86
N VAL A 59 -45.34 -18.70 12.23
CA VAL A 59 -44.59 -17.43 12.27
C VAL A 59 -43.57 -17.38 11.12
N ASP A 60 -43.92 -17.96 9.97
CA ASP A 60 -43.05 -18.04 8.79
C ASP A 60 -43.46 -17.07 7.66
N SER A 61 -44.32 -16.08 7.94
CA SER A 61 -44.80 -15.16 6.89
C SER A 61 -45.03 -13.70 7.30
N ALA A 62 -44.70 -13.30 8.54
CA ALA A 62 -44.90 -11.91 8.98
C ALA A 62 -43.68 -11.21 9.61
N ASP A 63 -42.67 -11.94 10.10
CA ASP A 63 -41.52 -11.35 10.81
C ASP A 63 -40.18 -11.72 10.14
N GLN A 64 -40.05 -11.47 8.84
CA GLN A 64 -38.75 -11.09 8.30
C GLN A 64 -38.46 -9.65 8.76
N GLN A 65 -38.26 -9.47 10.07
CA GLN A 65 -37.57 -8.30 10.58
C GLN A 65 -36.20 -8.30 9.93
N ALA A 66 -36.00 -7.39 8.98
CA ALA A 66 -34.68 -7.06 8.47
C ALA A 66 -33.77 -6.94 9.68
N ALA A 67 -32.75 -7.81 9.78
CA ALA A 67 -31.83 -7.77 10.91
C ALA A 67 -31.28 -6.34 11.00
N GLU A 68 -31.71 -5.61 12.02
CA GLU A 68 -31.34 -4.22 12.21
C GLU A 68 -29.86 -4.22 12.59
N TYR A 69 -29.00 -3.87 11.65
CA TYR A 69 -27.59 -3.73 11.92
C TYR A 69 -27.41 -2.59 12.93
N PRO A 70 -26.64 -2.79 14.01
CA PRO A 70 -26.42 -1.75 15.01
C PRO A 70 -25.63 -0.56 14.46
N PHE A 71 -25.01 -0.73 13.28
CA PHE A 71 -24.28 0.29 12.54
C PHE A 71 -24.57 0.12 11.04
N ASP A 72 -24.84 1.20 10.33
CA ASP A 72 -25.06 1.24 8.88
C ASP A 72 -23.80 0.83 8.12
N SER A 73 -22.60 1.07 8.64
CA SER A 73 -21.34 0.54 8.08
C SER A 73 -21.32 -0.98 7.98
N LEU A 74 -22.12 -1.70 8.77
CA LEU A 74 -22.21 -3.17 8.72
C LEU A 74 -23.20 -3.67 7.67
N ARG A 75 -23.99 -2.77 7.08
CA ARG A 75 -24.82 -3.09 5.91
C ARG A 75 -23.91 -3.26 4.70
N HIS A 76 -24.24 -4.26 3.90
CA HIS A 76 -23.57 -4.46 2.62
C HIS A 76 -24.18 -3.51 1.59
N ASP A 77 -23.41 -2.51 1.19
CA ASP A 77 -23.70 -1.70 0.01
C ASP A 77 -23.00 -2.32 -1.20
N ALA A 78 -23.77 -2.74 -2.22
CA ALA A 78 -23.24 -3.36 -3.43
C ALA A 78 -22.94 -2.34 -4.55
N ARG A 79 -23.19 -1.04 -4.31
CA ARG A 79 -23.00 0.00 -5.31
C ARG A 79 -21.51 0.24 -5.58
N PRO A 80 -21.13 0.54 -6.83
CA PRO A 80 -19.79 1.05 -7.11
C PRO A 80 -19.61 2.40 -6.42
N TYR A 81 -18.38 2.71 -6.04
CA TYR A 81 -18.04 3.95 -5.32
C TYR A 81 -16.76 4.57 -5.85
N ILE A 82 -16.59 5.85 -5.54
CA ILE A 82 -15.32 6.57 -5.62
C ILE A 82 -14.85 6.88 -4.21
N ALA A 83 -13.55 6.78 -3.95
CA ALA A 83 -12.97 7.10 -2.66
C ALA A 83 -11.74 8.02 -2.81
N PRO A 84 -11.93 9.35 -2.76
CA PRO A 84 -10.83 10.30 -2.62
C PRO A 84 -10.29 10.29 -1.18
N MET A 85 -8.97 10.24 -1.05
CA MET A 85 -8.25 10.12 0.21
C MET A 85 -7.03 11.04 0.23
N LEU A 86 -6.69 11.53 1.41
CA LEU A 86 -5.40 12.13 1.71
C LEU A 86 -4.46 11.02 2.15
N SER A 87 -3.19 11.09 1.77
CA SER A 87 -2.18 10.09 2.12
C SER A 87 -0.98 10.70 2.82
N ALA A 88 -0.40 9.94 3.74
CA ALA A 88 0.90 10.18 4.32
C ALA A 88 1.74 8.91 4.17
N ALA A 89 2.97 9.04 3.71
CA ALA A 89 3.89 7.95 3.45
C ALA A 89 5.19 8.14 4.24
N TRP A 90 5.64 7.07 4.86
CA TRP A 90 6.94 6.93 5.50
C TRP A 90 7.69 5.85 4.72
N LEU A 91 8.64 6.25 3.88
CA LEU A 91 9.37 5.34 3.01
C LEU A 91 10.82 5.26 3.51
N ASP A 92 11.29 4.04 3.76
CA ASP A 92 12.67 3.75 4.11
C ASP A 92 13.35 3.09 2.90
N ASP A 93 14.64 3.30 2.76
CA ASP A 93 15.44 2.70 1.70
C ASP A 93 16.60 1.91 2.29
N SER A 94 16.99 0.81 1.63
CA SER A 94 18.08 -0.03 2.12
C SER A 94 19.48 0.60 1.95
N ASN A 95 19.57 1.78 1.34
CA ASN A 95 20.82 2.44 0.94
C ASN A 95 21.14 3.73 1.72
N GLU A 96 20.44 3.98 2.84
CA GLU A 96 20.63 5.16 3.70
C GLU A 96 20.24 6.50 3.06
N ALA A 97 19.60 6.51 1.88
CA ALA A 97 18.96 7.67 1.30
C ALA A 97 17.50 7.73 1.78
N GLY A 98 17.33 8.04 3.06
CA GLY A 98 16.00 8.22 3.65
C GLY A 98 15.17 9.20 2.83
N LEU A 99 14.03 8.73 2.33
CA LEU A 99 13.01 9.59 1.74
C LEU A 99 12.25 10.25 2.89
N ASP A 100 12.19 11.57 2.90
CA ASP A 100 11.47 12.30 3.96
C ASP A 100 9.95 11.99 3.90
N ASP A 101 9.30 12.15 5.06
CA ASP A 101 7.88 11.91 5.24
C ASP A 101 7.07 12.68 4.18
N THR A 102 6.32 11.96 3.36
CA THR A 102 5.66 12.56 2.19
C THR A 102 4.15 12.60 2.34
N LEU A 103 3.56 13.75 2.02
CA LEU A 103 2.12 13.93 1.94
C LEU A 103 1.65 13.85 0.49
N GLY A 104 0.45 13.31 0.31
CA GLY A 104 -0.13 13.12 -1.01
C GLY A 104 -1.63 12.94 -0.98
N GLY A 105 -2.13 12.35 -2.05
CA GLY A 105 -3.51 11.93 -2.14
C GLY A 105 -3.66 10.63 -2.90
N ALA A 106 -4.86 10.08 -2.81
CA ALA A 106 -5.24 8.89 -3.51
C ALA A 106 -6.68 9.00 -3.98
N ILE A 107 -6.98 8.36 -5.10
CA ILE A 107 -8.33 8.19 -5.60
C ILE A 107 -8.50 6.72 -5.94
N SER A 108 -9.52 6.08 -5.38
CA SER A 108 -9.91 4.71 -5.72
C SER A 108 -11.30 4.68 -6.33
N ILE A 109 -11.52 3.74 -7.24
CA ILE A 109 -12.83 3.38 -7.77
C ILE A 109 -13.03 1.90 -7.47
N GLY A 110 -14.04 1.61 -6.65
CA GLY A 110 -14.29 0.28 -6.14
C GLY A 110 -15.64 -0.28 -6.54
N LYS A 111 -15.73 -1.60 -6.60
CA LYS A 111 -16.98 -2.34 -6.76
C LYS A 111 -17.03 -3.52 -5.78
N PRO A 112 -17.97 -3.49 -4.81
CA PRO A 112 -18.27 -4.64 -3.99
C PRO A 112 -18.88 -5.75 -4.86
N PHE A 113 -18.31 -6.94 -4.82
CA PHE A 113 -18.84 -8.11 -5.52
C PHE A 113 -19.65 -9.01 -4.58
N THR A 114 -19.24 -9.07 -3.30
CA THR A 114 -19.94 -9.78 -2.23
C THR A 114 -19.81 -8.99 -0.93
N ALA A 115 -20.53 -9.40 0.12
CA ALA A 115 -20.36 -8.82 1.46
C ALA A 115 -18.93 -8.98 2.03
N TYR A 116 -18.15 -9.92 1.49
CA TYR A 116 -16.81 -10.26 1.98
C TYR A 116 -15.69 -9.73 1.09
N PHE A 117 -16.01 -9.27 -0.14
CA PHE A 117 -15.02 -9.00 -1.16
C PHE A 117 -15.38 -7.81 -2.04
N THR A 118 -14.43 -6.90 -2.15
CA THR A 118 -14.49 -5.71 -3.02
C THR A 118 -13.21 -5.64 -3.83
N GLY A 119 -13.34 -5.35 -5.12
CA GLY A 119 -12.20 -5.04 -5.98
C GLY A 119 -12.13 -3.56 -6.30
N GLU A 120 -10.93 -3.01 -6.39
CA GLU A 120 -10.69 -1.60 -6.68
C GLU A 120 -9.58 -1.40 -7.70
N VAL A 121 -9.69 -0.30 -8.45
CA VAL A 121 -8.59 0.35 -9.14
C VAL A 121 -8.26 1.60 -8.35
N PHE A 122 -6.98 1.92 -8.18
CA PHE A 122 -6.56 3.13 -7.47
C PHE A 122 -5.41 3.83 -8.16
N VAL A 123 -5.28 5.11 -7.83
CA VAL A 123 -4.15 5.98 -8.17
C VAL A 123 -3.73 6.69 -6.89
N ASP A 124 -2.45 6.59 -6.53
CA ASP A 124 -1.81 7.36 -5.47
C ASP A 124 -0.87 8.40 -6.11
N PHE A 125 -0.79 9.59 -5.54
CA PHE A 125 0.13 10.63 -5.94
C PHE A 125 0.72 11.29 -4.71
N ALA A 126 2.03 11.54 -4.75
CA ALA A 126 2.80 12.19 -3.70
C ALA A 126 3.78 13.14 -4.39
N GLY A 127 3.95 14.34 -3.83
CA GLY A 127 4.83 15.36 -4.38
C GLY A 127 5.75 15.92 -3.32
N ASP A 128 6.82 16.57 -3.77
CA ASP A 128 7.82 17.23 -2.92
C ASP A 128 8.44 16.32 -1.84
N ALA A 129 8.61 15.04 -2.16
CA ALA A 129 9.38 14.14 -1.29
C ALA A 129 10.85 14.57 -1.33
N SER A 130 11.39 15.01 -0.19
CA SER A 130 12.79 15.44 -0.12
C SER A 130 13.71 14.23 0.05
N ILE A 131 14.84 14.23 -0.65
CA ILE A 131 15.83 13.16 -0.58
C ILE A 131 17.05 13.68 0.17
N GLU A 132 17.27 13.26 1.41
CA GLU A 132 18.41 13.73 2.19
C GLU A 132 19.72 13.17 1.60
N GLY A 133 20.66 14.04 1.22
CA GLY A 133 22.00 13.64 0.76
C GLY A 133 22.18 13.36 -0.74
N ALA A 134 21.16 13.55 -1.58
CA ALA A 134 21.22 13.29 -3.02
C ALA A 134 21.39 14.56 -3.89
N VAL A 135 21.65 14.40 -5.19
CA VAL A 135 21.78 15.47 -6.21
C VAL A 135 20.39 15.99 -6.70
N PHE A 136 19.32 15.55 -6.05
CA PHE A 136 17.93 15.81 -6.42
C PHE A 136 17.26 16.63 -5.30
N ASP A 137 16.47 17.64 -5.67
CA ASP A 137 15.78 18.51 -4.68
C ASP A 137 14.45 17.88 -4.23
N ASN A 138 13.67 17.32 -5.18
CA ASN A 138 12.36 16.74 -4.95
C ASN A 138 12.13 15.51 -5.84
N VAL A 139 11.31 14.57 -5.38
CA VAL A 139 10.75 13.50 -6.23
C VAL A 139 9.22 13.53 -6.21
N ASN A 140 8.64 13.49 -7.41
CA ASN A 140 7.22 13.29 -7.60
C ASN A 140 6.95 11.81 -7.86
N ILE A 141 6.00 11.26 -7.10
CA ILE A 141 5.68 9.84 -7.11
C ILE A 141 4.24 9.67 -7.58
N PHE A 142 4.06 8.93 -8.68
CA PHE A 142 2.75 8.57 -9.20
C PHE A 142 2.61 7.06 -9.28
N GLN A 143 1.56 6.51 -8.66
CA GLN A 143 1.38 5.07 -8.55
C GLN A 143 -0.05 4.70 -8.92
N TYR A 144 -0.23 3.57 -9.59
CA TYR A 144 -1.56 3.06 -9.92
C TYR A 144 -1.58 1.55 -9.88
N GLY A 145 -2.73 0.98 -9.52
CA GLY A 145 -2.82 -0.45 -9.32
C GLY A 145 -4.22 -0.97 -9.08
N LEU A 146 -4.25 -2.23 -8.66
CA LEU A 146 -5.46 -2.95 -8.29
C LEU A 146 -5.39 -3.33 -6.81
N SER A 147 -6.51 -3.21 -6.11
CA SER A 147 -6.64 -3.64 -4.72
C SER A 147 -7.77 -4.64 -4.55
N ALA A 148 -7.53 -5.62 -3.69
CA ALA A 148 -8.50 -6.58 -3.20
C ALA A 148 -8.76 -6.31 -1.72
N LEU A 149 -10.01 -6.00 -1.38
CA LEU A 149 -10.46 -5.75 -0.02
C LEU A 149 -11.26 -6.96 0.48
N VAL A 150 -10.90 -7.45 1.66
CA VAL A 150 -11.53 -8.60 2.30
C VAL A 150 -12.13 -8.18 3.64
N PHE A 151 -13.43 -8.37 3.79
CA PHE A 151 -14.17 -8.08 5.02
C PHE A 151 -14.37 -9.39 5.78
N PRO A 152 -13.57 -9.71 6.81
CA PRO A 152 -13.66 -11.00 7.49
C PRO A 152 -14.95 -11.13 8.31
N LEU A 153 -15.49 -10.00 8.80
CA LEU A 153 -16.64 -9.94 9.68
C LEU A 153 -17.57 -8.78 9.28
N PRO A 154 -18.11 -8.76 8.05
CA PRO A 154 -18.78 -7.59 7.47
C PRO A 154 -20.03 -7.14 8.25
N HIS A 155 -20.61 -8.06 9.02
CA HIS A 155 -21.81 -7.84 9.82
C HIS A 155 -21.53 -7.52 11.30
N ARG A 156 -20.26 -7.50 11.71
CA ARG A 156 -19.87 -7.25 13.12
C ARG A 156 -18.85 -6.15 13.28
N LEU A 157 -17.92 -6.03 12.34
CA LEU A 157 -16.85 -5.05 12.39
C LEU A 157 -16.74 -4.30 11.06
N PRO A 158 -16.67 -2.96 11.09
CA PRO A 158 -16.48 -2.13 9.91
C PRO A 158 -15.03 -2.13 9.41
N VAL A 159 -14.32 -3.26 9.52
CA VAL A 159 -12.89 -3.38 9.21
C VAL A 159 -12.67 -4.35 8.05
N TYR A 160 -11.59 -4.14 7.31
CA TYR A 160 -11.17 -5.00 6.20
C TYR A 160 -9.64 -5.15 6.18
N GLY A 161 -9.19 -6.28 5.65
CA GLY A 161 -7.83 -6.42 5.15
C GLY A 161 -7.78 -5.98 3.68
N LEU A 162 -6.62 -5.53 3.23
CA LEU A 162 -6.38 -5.21 1.83
C LEU A 162 -5.06 -5.79 1.36
N ALA A 163 -5.01 -6.13 0.07
CA ALA A 163 -3.78 -6.41 -0.65
C ALA A 163 -3.83 -5.70 -2.01
N SER A 164 -2.72 -5.14 -2.43
CA SER A 164 -2.64 -4.41 -3.69
C SER A 164 -1.41 -4.80 -4.50
N TYR A 165 -1.46 -4.54 -5.80
CA TYR A 165 -0.33 -4.64 -6.70
C TYR A 165 -0.43 -3.56 -7.77
N GLY A 166 0.68 -2.95 -8.14
CA GLY A 166 0.67 -1.85 -9.08
C GLY A 166 2.02 -1.49 -9.67
N LEU A 167 2.01 -0.36 -10.39
CA LEU A 167 3.16 0.25 -11.03
C LEU A 167 3.40 1.63 -10.45
N SER A 168 4.67 1.98 -10.30
CA SER A 168 5.14 3.28 -9.83
C SER A 168 5.90 3.99 -10.93
N GLN A 169 5.71 5.30 -11.01
CA GLN A 169 6.49 6.23 -11.82
C GLN A 169 7.11 7.25 -10.88
N PHE A 170 8.43 7.42 -11.02
CA PHE A 170 9.22 8.37 -10.26
C PHE A 170 9.75 9.42 -11.22
N ASP A 171 9.50 10.68 -10.89
CA ASP A 171 9.97 11.83 -11.63
C ASP A 171 10.87 12.66 -10.71
N PHE A 172 12.16 12.75 -11.06
CA PHE A 172 13.21 13.33 -10.22
C PHE A 172 13.63 14.71 -10.70
N ASP A 173 13.34 15.74 -9.90
CA ASP A 173 13.77 17.11 -10.18
C ASP A 173 15.26 17.26 -9.80
N ARG A 174 16.14 17.42 -10.81
CA ARG A 174 17.57 17.66 -10.59
C ARG A 174 17.87 19.12 -10.23
N VAL A 175 18.72 19.32 -9.24
CA VAL A 175 19.25 20.65 -8.90
C VAL A 175 20.11 21.18 -10.06
N GLY A 176 19.69 22.30 -10.66
CA GLY A 176 20.53 23.06 -11.59
C GLY A 176 20.32 22.83 -13.09
N GLY A 177 19.23 22.18 -13.52
CA GLY A 177 18.81 22.15 -14.94
C GLY A 177 19.77 21.44 -15.91
N LEU A 178 20.58 20.50 -15.39
CA LEU A 178 21.56 19.75 -16.18
C LEU A 178 20.98 18.39 -16.64
N GLY A 179 20.32 18.41 -17.79
CA GLY A 179 20.02 17.23 -18.61
C GLY A 179 18.68 16.55 -18.36
N ASP A 180 18.33 15.64 -19.28
CA ASP A 180 17.06 14.90 -19.32
C ASP A 180 16.73 14.27 -17.95
N GLU A 181 15.51 14.53 -17.49
CA GLU A 181 14.92 14.00 -16.25
C GLU A 181 14.82 12.47 -16.37
N PRO A 182 15.49 11.69 -15.50
CA PRO A 182 15.32 10.24 -15.52
C PRO A 182 13.93 9.89 -15.00
N SER A 183 13.03 9.44 -15.89
CA SER A 183 11.78 8.79 -15.47
C SER A 183 12.07 7.33 -15.14
N GLU A 184 11.83 6.92 -13.91
CA GLU A 184 12.01 5.53 -13.50
C GLU A 184 10.67 4.85 -13.26
N THR A 185 10.62 3.56 -13.61
CA THR A 185 9.42 2.73 -13.43
C THR A 185 9.71 1.61 -12.46
N GLY A 186 8.80 1.42 -11.51
CA GLY A 186 8.86 0.32 -10.55
C GLY A 186 7.56 -0.47 -10.49
N THR A 187 7.62 -1.60 -9.80
CA THR A 187 6.45 -2.37 -9.38
C THR A 187 6.35 -2.34 -7.87
N PHE A 188 5.14 -2.44 -7.34
CA PHE A 188 4.96 -2.53 -5.90
C PHE A 188 3.84 -3.49 -5.52
N TRP A 189 3.88 -3.95 -4.28
CA TRP A 189 2.79 -4.65 -3.64
C TRP A 189 2.51 -4.06 -2.26
N ASP A 190 1.23 -4.04 -1.87
CA ASP A 190 0.82 -3.64 -0.53
C ASP A 190 0.10 -4.77 0.19
N VAL A 191 0.24 -4.77 1.51
CA VAL A 191 -0.70 -5.45 2.42
C VAL A 191 -1.08 -4.51 3.54
N GLY A 192 -2.32 -4.58 3.99
CA GLY A 192 -2.79 -3.62 4.98
C GLY A 192 -4.12 -3.96 5.60
N ALA A 193 -4.62 -3.01 6.38
CA ALA A 193 -5.93 -3.04 6.97
C ALA A 193 -6.56 -1.65 6.93
N GLY A 194 -7.88 -1.62 6.91
CA GLY A 194 -8.64 -0.38 6.95
C GLY A 194 -9.96 -0.52 7.68
N ALA A 195 -10.62 0.61 7.86
CA ALA A 195 -11.94 0.72 8.45
C ALA A 195 -12.83 1.64 7.60
N ARG A 196 -14.14 1.36 7.59
CA ARG A 196 -15.17 2.20 6.93
C ARG A 196 -16.32 2.49 7.88
N LEU A 197 -16.55 3.75 8.22
CA LEU A 197 -17.64 4.16 9.12
C LEU A 197 -18.67 4.95 8.32
N ALA A 198 -19.94 4.53 8.33
CA ALA A 198 -20.98 5.31 7.67
C ALA A 198 -21.10 6.67 8.37
N LEU A 199 -21.39 7.74 7.63
CA LEU A 199 -21.59 9.06 8.25
C LEU A 199 -22.76 9.04 9.26
N THR A 200 -23.77 8.21 9.00
CA THR A 200 -24.89 7.97 9.92
C THR A 200 -24.46 7.35 11.25
N ASP A 201 -23.45 6.48 11.24
CA ASP A 201 -22.91 5.85 12.46
C ASP A 201 -22.27 6.85 13.42
N ILE A 202 -21.80 7.99 12.89
CA ILE A 202 -21.19 9.07 13.67
C ILE A 202 -22.16 10.26 13.86
N GLY A 203 -23.46 10.04 13.63
CA GLY A 203 -24.51 11.02 13.89
C GLY A 203 -24.70 12.09 12.82
N ILE A 204 -24.08 11.92 11.63
CA ILE A 204 -24.27 12.81 10.49
C ILE A 204 -25.36 12.21 9.59
N PRO A 205 -26.52 12.86 9.43
CA PRO A 205 -27.55 12.38 8.53
C PRO A 205 -27.02 12.32 7.10
N ASP A 206 -27.10 11.15 6.48
CA ASP A 206 -26.60 10.94 5.14
C ASP A 206 -27.53 10.01 4.34
N PRO A 207 -28.35 10.56 3.42
CA PRO A 207 -29.22 9.77 2.57
C PRO A 207 -28.47 9.09 1.41
N TRP A 208 -27.19 9.41 1.20
CA TRP A 208 -26.43 8.96 0.02
C TRP A 208 -25.60 7.69 0.29
N GLY A 209 -25.31 7.37 1.55
CA GLY A 209 -24.52 6.21 1.96
C GLY A 209 -23.00 6.45 1.86
N VAL A 210 -22.57 7.69 2.00
CA VAL A 210 -21.20 8.11 2.22
C VAL A 210 -20.65 7.53 3.52
N SER A 211 -19.39 7.13 3.46
CA SER A 211 -18.65 6.65 4.63
C SER A 211 -17.29 7.33 4.75
N LEU A 212 -16.81 7.49 5.97
CA LEU A 212 -15.42 7.79 6.28
C LEU A 212 -14.61 6.51 6.13
N ARG A 213 -13.48 6.57 5.43
CA ARG A 213 -12.57 5.46 5.20
C ARG A 213 -11.18 5.81 5.68
N ALA A 214 -10.53 4.89 6.37
CA ALA A 214 -9.13 5.01 6.76
C ALA A 214 -8.39 3.70 6.49
N GLU A 215 -7.13 3.79 6.08
CA GLU A 215 -6.29 2.66 5.69
C GLU A 215 -4.88 2.83 6.20
N TYR A 216 -4.28 1.71 6.55
CA TYR A 216 -2.86 1.59 6.80
C TYR A 216 -2.32 0.44 5.96
N ARG A 217 -1.26 0.70 5.20
CA ARG A 217 -0.63 -0.26 4.29
C ARG A 217 0.86 -0.33 4.58
N TYR A 218 1.41 -1.52 4.54
CA TYR A 218 2.83 -1.76 4.33
C TYR A 218 3.04 -1.97 2.83
N ARG A 219 4.02 -1.29 2.27
CA ARG A 219 4.37 -1.31 0.84
C ARG A 219 5.80 -1.81 0.70
N GLN A 220 6.02 -2.65 -0.31
CA GLN A 220 7.34 -2.92 -0.85
C GLN A 220 7.31 -2.62 -2.34
N ALA A 221 8.31 -1.89 -2.82
CA ALA A 221 8.46 -1.49 -4.21
C ALA A 221 9.85 -1.85 -4.72
N ASP A 222 9.89 -2.43 -5.91
CA ASP A 222 11.11 -2.74 -6.64
C ASP A 222 11.27 -1.66 -7.73
N VAL A 223 12.36 -0.89 -7.67
CA VAL A 223 12.64 0.20 -8.60
C VAL A 223 13.80 -0.18 -9.52
N ASN A 224 13.56 -0.12 -10.83
CA ASN A 224 14.57 -0.38 -11.84
C ASN A 224 15.11 0.94 -12.39
N VAL A 225 16.38 1.22 -12.09
CA VAL A 225 17.07 2.43 -12.56
C VAL A 225 17.88 2.12 -13.82
N GLU A 226 17.43 2.61 -14.98
CA GLU A 226 18.21 2.51 -16.22
C GLU A 226 19.20 3.68 -16.37
N LEU A 227 20.37 3.58 -15.73
CA LEU A 227 21.50 4.47 -15.99
C LEU A 227 22.18 4.08 -17.31
N GLY A 228 21.80 4.74 -18.40
CA GLY A 228 22.13 4.45 -19.81
C GLY A 228 23.40 3.65 -20.16
N SER A 229 23.26 2.73 -21.14
CA SER A 229 24.23 1.98 -21.97
C SER A 229 25.52 1.37 -21.39
N LYS A 230 25.96 1.67 -20.16
CA LYS A 230 27.19 1.07 -19.58
C LYS A 230 27.14 0.80 -18.07
N SER A 231 25.98 0.91 -17.43
CA SER A 231 25.84 0.66 -16.00
C SER A 231 24.98 -0.58 -15.79
N THR A 232 25.41 -1.46 -14.87
CA THR A 232 24.54 -2.49 -14.29
C THR A 232 23.27 -1.82 -13.76
N ALA A 233 22.11 -2.39 -14.06
CA ALA A 233 20.87 -2.01 -13.37
C ALA A 233 21.10 -2.30 -11.89
N ASP A 234 21.15 -1.26 -11.08
CA ASP A 234 21.10 -1.42 -9.64
C ASP A 234 19.61 -1.51 -9.28
N GLU A 235 19.22 -2.62 -8.64
CA GLU A 235 17.87 -2.84 -8.11
C GLU A 235 17.80 -2.13 -6.76
N PHE A 236 16.84 -1.22 -6.59
CA PHE A 236 16.57 -0.55 -5.33
C PHE A 236 15.27 -1.10 -4.74
N ASP A 237 15.36 -1.64 -3.52
CA ASP A 237 14.21 -2.05 -2.74
C ASP A 237 13.79 -0.88 -1.84
N ILE A 238 12.56 -0.41 -2.02
CA ILE A 238 11.93 0.60 -1.16
C ILE A 238 10.86 -0.10 -0.35
N ASP A 239 10.90 0.02 0.97
CA ASP A 239 9.82 -0.44 1.84
C ASP A 239 9.29 0.68 2.72
N GLY A 240 8.03 0.57 3.14
CA GLY A 240 7.47 1.64 3.94
C GLY A 240 6.02 1.47 4.32
N HIS A 241 5.52 2.52 4.96
CA HIS A 241 4.19 2.59 5.50
C HIS A 241 3.40 3.72 4.84
N LEU A 242 2.16 3.42 4.48
CA LEU A 242 1.22 4.38 3.90
C LEU A 242 -0.02 4.44 4.78
N PHE A 243 -0.37 5.63 5.24
CA PHE A 243 -1.64 5.91 5.89
C PHE A 243 -2.52 6.75 4.96
N GLN A 244 -3.78 6.34 4.79
CA GLN A 244 -4.74 7.06 3.97
C GLN A 244 -6.04 7.31 4.75
N ILE A 245 -6.64 8.48 4.58
CA ILE A 245 -7.93 8.81 5.16
C ILE A 245 -8.75 9.64 4.18
N GLY A 246 -10.03 9.33 4.06
CA GLY A 246 -10.91 10.03 3.14
C GLY A 246 -12.35 9.59 3.20
N LEU A 247 -13.06 9.86 2.12
CA LEU A 247 -14.47 9.52 2.00
C LEU A 247 -14.63 8.40 0.98
N GLN A 248 -15.61 7.54 1.18
CA GLN A 248 -16.11 6.60 0.19
C GLN A 248 -17.54 7.01 -0.17
N ILE A 249 -17.75 7.29 -1.45
CA ILE A 249 -18.98 7.89 -1.99
C ILE A 249 -19.58 6.94 -3.03
N PRO A 250 -20.74 6.33 -2.76
CA PRO A 250 -21.46 5.53 -3.75
C PRO A 250 -21.80 6.36 -4.99
N ILE A 251 -21.54 5.82 -6.18
CA ILE A 251 -21.75 6.52 -7.46
C ILE A 251 -23.21 6.40 -7.92
N LEU A 252 -23.87 5.31 -7.54
CA LEU A 252 -25.26 5.06 -7.89
C LEU A 252 -26.20 5.55 -6.78
N PRO A 253 -27.42 6.00 -7.14
CA PRO A 253 -28.44 6.31 -6.14
C PRO A 253 -28.76 5.07 -5.28
N PRO A 254 -29.32 5.27 -4.09
CA PRO A 254 -29.86 4.16 -3.29
C PRO A 254 -30.84 3.35 -4.16
N SER A 255 -30.76 2.02 -4.09
CA SER A 255 -31.78 1.17 -4.71
C SER A 255 -33.04 1.20 -3.83
N ASP A 256 -34.15 1.65 -4.41
CA ASP A 256 -35.49 1.62 -3.79
C ASP A 256 -35.94 0.19 -3.43
#